data_AF-A0A964V4C3-F1
#
_entry.id   AF-A0A964V4C3-F1
#
_cell.length_a   1.000
_cell.length_b   1.000
_cell.length_c   1.000
_cell.angle_alpha   90.00
_cell.angle_beta   90.00
_cell.angle_gamma   90.00
#
_symmetry.space_group_name_H-M   'P 1'
#
loop_
_entity.id
_entity.type
_entity.pdbx_description
1 polymer ?
#
loop_
_entity_poly.entity_id
_entity_poly.type
_entity_poly.pdbx_seq_one_letter_code
_entity_poly.pdbx_strand_id
1 'polypeptide(L)'
;MAEISVRDFANTVGISVDRLITQLGEAGLLNKVAADIISESEKSQLLTYLRRLHGKDDQTPEPSKITLKRKTVSEIKIPVDKAKGRLWVTAKPTVAKTVSVEFRRKRTYVKRSVVAEEEAARIE
;
A
#
# COMPACT_ATOMS: atom_id res chain seq x y z
N MET A 1 10.69 20.77 25.81
CA MET A 1 11.37 19.55 26.32
C MET A 1 12.88 19.73 26.19
N ALA A 2 13.70 18.98 26.94
CA ALA A 2 15.16 19.14 26.93
C ALA A 2 15.79 18.81 25.57
N GLU A 3 16.90 19.47 25.28
CA GLU A 3 17.81 19.18 24.17
C GLU A 3 18.45 17.80 24.37
N ILE A 4 18.44 16.96 23.32
CA ILE A 4 18.90 15.55 23.39
C ILE A 4 19.86 15.30 22.22
N SER A 5 20.90 14.50 22.43
CA SER A 5 21.82 14.12 21.36
C SER A 5 21.16 13.21 20.32
N VAL A 6 21.65 13.23 19.08
CA VAL A 6 21.15 12.35 18.00
C VAL A 6 21.23 10.87 18.40
N ARG A 7 22.31 10.43 19.07
CA ARG A 7 22.46 9.05 19.57
C ARG A 7 21.38 8.69 20.60
N ASP A 8 21.18 9.54 21.59
CA ASP A 8 20.21 9.27 22.65
C ASP A 8 18.79 9.28 22.09
N PHE A 9 18.50 10.19 21.17
CA PHE A 9 17.21 10.23 20.49
C PHE A 9 16.96 8.95 19.67
N ALA A 10 17.95 8.50 18.89
CA ALA A 10 17.87 7.25 18.13
C ALA A 10 17.57 6.04 19.05
N ASN A 11 18.24 5.97 20.21
CA ASN A 11 18.01 4.92 21.21
C ASN A 11 16.58 4.97 21.78
N THR A 12 16.06 6.17 22.07
CA THR A 12 14.68 6.31 22.59
C THR A 12 13.60 5.90 21.58
N VAL A 13 13.82 6.16 20.29
CA VAL A 13 12.88 5.81 19.21
C VAL A 13 13.08 4.37 18.74
N GLY A 14 14.21 3.73 19.07
CA GLY A 14 14.52 2.36 18.68
C GLY A 14 14.96 2.23 17.22
N ILE A 15 15.61 3.25 16.66
CA ILE A 15 16.09 3.29 15.28
C ILE A 15 17.62 3.39 15.28
N SER A 16 18.29 2.82 14.29
CA SER A 16 19.75 2.99 14.11
C SER A 16 20.11 4.45 13.88
N VAL A 17 21.23 4.90 14.46
CA VAL A 17 21.72 6.28 14.33
C VAL A 17 21.86 6.71 12.86
N ASP A 18 22.38 5.83 12.01
CA ASP A 18 22.57 6.12 10.58
C ASP A 18 21.25 6.42 9.87
N ARG A 19 20.20 5.64 10.17
CA ARG A 19 18.86 5.83 9.61
C ARG A 19 18.20 7.12 10.10
N LEU A 20 18.47 7.51 11.35
CA LEU A 20 17.99 8.79 11.86
C LEU A 20 18.69 9.95 11.14
N ILE A 21 20.00 9.85 10.91
CA ILE A 21 20.77 10.86 10.16
C ILE A 21 20.24 11.00 8.73
N THR A 22 19.95 9.89 8.04
CA THR A 22 19.36 9.95 6.70
C THR A 22 18.00 10.65 6.71
N GLN A 23 17.14 10.34 7.68
CA GLN A 23 15.82 10.97 7.79
C GLN A 23 15.89 12.46 8.13
N LEU A 24 16.85 12.87 8.97
CA LEU A 24 17.10 14.27 9.27
C LEU A 24 17.56 15.02 8.01
N GLY A 25 18.47 14.43 7.22
CA GLY A 25 18.90 14.97 5.93
C GLY A 25 17.74 15.12 4.94
N GLU A 26 16.89 14.10 4.83
CA GLU A 26 15.69 14.14 3.97
C GLU A 26 14.64 15.17 4.43
N ALA A 27 14.57 15.43 5.74
CA ALA A 27 13.71 16.47 6.32
C ALA A 27 14.25 17.90 6.10
N GLY A 28 15.41 18.05 5.47
CA GLY A 28 16.03 19.35 5.20
C GLY A 28 16.88 19.90 6.35
N LEU A 29 17.17 19.06 7.35
CA LEU A 29 18.11 19.39 8.42
C LEU A 29 19.51 18.98 7.96
N LEU A 30 20.43 19.94 7.85
CA LEU A 30 21.83 19.73 7.43
C LEU A 30 22.41 18.49 8.11
N ASN A 31 23.12 17.64 7.35
CA ASN A 31 23.63 16.33 7.76
C ASN A 31 24.32 16.36 9.14
N LYS A 32 23.53 16.13 10.20
CA LYS A 32 24.00 16.13 11.59
C LYS A 32 24.81 14.88 11.87
N VAL A 33 25.81 15.03 12.72
CA VAL A 33 26.64 13.92 13.19
C VAL A 33 26.00 13.33 14.45
N ALA A 34 26.32 12.09 14.77
CA ALA A 34 25.80 11.36 15.92
C ALA A 34 25.99 12.08 17.29
N ALA A 35 26.93 13.01 17.40
CA ALA A 35 27.17 13.79 18.62
C ALA A 35 26.36 15.10 18.69
N ASP A 36 25.71 15.51 17.60
CA ASP A 36 24.99 16.78 17.56
C ASP A 36 23.74 16.75 18.42
N ILE A 37 23.32 17.94 18.84
CA ILE A 37 22.14 18.16 19.65
C ILE A 37 20.95 18.41 18.73
N ILE A 38 19.81 17.76 19.03
CA ILE A 38 18.54 17.97 18.33
C ILE A 38 17.63 18.87 19.18
N SER A 39 17.23 19.99 18.60
CA SER A 39 16.30 20.95 19.22
C SER A 39 14.83 20.54 19.00
N GLU A 40 13.90 21.14 19.74
CA GLU A 40 12.47 20.78 19.63
C GLU A 40 11.83 21.19 18.30
N SER A 41 12.31 22.26 17.67
CA SER A 41 11.87 22.67 16.33
C SER A 41 12.29 21.66 15.26
N GLU A 42 13.47 21.06 15.41
CA GLU A 42 13.95 20.03 14.48
C GLU A 42 13.18 18.72 14.64
N LYS A 43 12.81 18.35 15.87
CA LYS A 43 11.96 17.19 16.14
C LYS A 43 10.59 17.35 15.47
N SER A 44 9.98 18.53 15.55
CA SER A 44 8.68 18.79 14.92
C SER A 44 8.76 18.81 13.39
N GLN A 45 9.86 19.31 12.82
CA GLN A 45 10.13 19.26 11.38
C GLN A 45 10.28 17.82 10.88
N LEU A 46 11.11 17.01 11.54
CA LEU A 46 11.26 15.58 11.24
C LEU A 46 9.91 14.86 11.32
N LEU A 47 9.13 15.13 12.36
CA LEU A 47 7.81 14.54 12.53
C LEU A 47 6.84 14.93 11.41
N THR A 48 6.87 16.20 10.99
CA THR A 48 6.06 16.68 9.86
C THR A 48 6.46 15.99 8.55
N TYR A 49 7.77 15.84 8.31
CA TYR A 49 8.29 15.09 7.16
C TYR A 49 7.82 13.63 7.16
N LEU A 50 7.93 12.94 8.29
CA LEU A 50 7.49 11.55 8.42
C LEU A 50 5.98 11.39 8.21
N ARG A 51 5.16 12.31 8.72
CA ARG A 51 3.70 12.30 8.46
C ARG A 51 3.38 12.46 6.99
N ARG A 52 4.10 13.34 6.28
CA ARG A 52 3.99 13.53 4.83
C ARG A 52 4.31 12.26 4.04
N LEU A 53 5.44 11.62 4.36
CA LEU A 53 5.83 10.36 3.71
C LEU A 53 4.78 9.26 3.88
N HIS A 54 4.18 9.17 5.06
CA HIS A 54 3.16 8.16 5.36
C HIS A 54 1.75 8.53 4.87
N GLY A 55 1.61 9.63 4.12
CA GLY A 55 0.32 10.07 3.57
C GLY A 55 -0.68 10.48 4.65
N LYS A 56 -0.19 10.83 5.84
CA LYS A 56 -0.98 11.23 7.02
C LYS A 56 -0.96 12.75 7.19
N ASP A 57 -0.72 13.47 6.10
CA ASP A 57 -0.73 14.93 6.10
C ASP A 57 -2.18 15.39 5.98
N ASP A 58 -2.73 15.91 7.08
CA ASP A 58 -4.09 16.44 7.18
C ASP A 58 -4.36 17.58 6.16
N GLN A 59 -3.30 18.15 5.59
CA GLN A 59 -3.31 19.24 4.61
C GLN A 59 -3.57 18.77 3.18
N THR A 60 -3.30 17.50 2.85
CA THR A 60 -3.65 16.96 1.54
C THR A 60 -5.04 16.34 1.62
N PRO A 61 -6.02 16.75 0.79
CA PRO A 61 -7.34 16.15 0.80
C PRO A 61 -7.19 14.69 0.36
N GLU A 62 -7.06 13.77 1.30
CA GLU A 62 -6.93 12.36 0.92
C GLU A 62 -8.23 11.94 0.21
N PRO A 63 -8.14 11.16 -0.88
CA PRO A 63 -9.27 10.92 -1.76
C PRO A 63 -10.41 10.24 -1.00
N SER A 64 -11.62 10.80 -1.10
CA SER A 64 -12.84 10.25 -0.49
C SER A 64 -13.14 8.82 -0.96
N LYS A 65 -12.65 8.46 -2.16
CA LYS A 65 -12.91 7.19 -2.83
C LYS A 65 -11.67 6.68 -3.56
N ILE A 66 -11.26 5.44 -3.30
CA ILE A 66 -10.15 4.76 -3.98
C ILE A 66 -10.68 3.51 -4.70
N THR A 67 -10.40 3.40 -6.00
CA THR A 67 -10.76 2.22 -6.78
C THR A 67 -9.54 1.36 -7.07
N LEU A 68 -9.51 0.14 -6.54
CA LEU A 68 -8.50 -0.86 -6.84
C LEU A 68 -8.96 -1.73 -8.02
N LYS A 69 -8.15 -1.80 -9.07
CA LYS A 69 -8.32 -2.71 -10.20
C LYS A 69 -7.38 -3.90 -10.03
N ARG A 70 -7.90 -5.12 -10.05
CA ARG A 70 -7.08 -6.35 -10.02
C ARG A 70 -7.37 -7.20 -11.24
N LYS A 71 -6.31 -7.71 -11.86
CA LYS A 71 -6.35 -8.68 -12.97
C LYS A 71 -5.91 -10.04 -12.43
N THR A 72 -6.62 -11.09 -12.78
CA THR A 72 -6.29 -12.46 -12.40
C THR A 72 -6.51 -13.34 -13.63
N VAL A 73 -5.50 -14.09 -14.05
CA VAL A 73 -5.61 -15.00 -15.20
C VAL A 73 -5.69 -16.42 -14.67
N SER A 74 -6.69 -17.18 -15.11
CA SER A 74 -6.90 -18.58 -14.74
C SER A 74 -7.05 -19.44 -15.98
N GLU A 75 -6.42 -20.61 -16.00
CA GLU A 75 -6.54 -21.54 -17.12
C GLU A 75 -7.64 -22.57 -16.84
N ILE A 76 -8.60 -22.68 -17.76
CA ILE A 76 -9.65 -23.70 -17.74
C ILE A 76 -9.23 -24.83 -18.68
N LYS A 77 -9.07 -26.03 -18.13
CA LYS A 77 -8.86 -27.25 -18.93
C LYS A 77 -10.21 -27.85 -19.26
N ILE A 78 -10.55 -27.93 -20.54
CA ILE A 78 -11.81 -28.50 -21.01
C ILE A 78 -11.64 -30.02 -21.09
N PRO A 79 -12.29 -30.82 -20.22
CA PRO A 79 -12.29 -32.27 -20.37
C PRO A 79 -13.03 -32.61 -21.66
N VAL A 80 -12.44 -33.48 -22.49
CA VAL A 80 -13.08 -33.94 -23.73
C VAL A 80 -14.23 -34.86 -23.33
N ASP A 81 -15.46 -34.43 -23.64
CA ASP A 81 -16.70 -35.15 -23.34
C ASP A 81 -16.62 -36.60 -23.85
N LYS A 82 -16.65 -37.58 -22.94
CA LYS A 82 -16.70 -39.02 -23.28
C LYS A 82 -18.12 -39.48 -23.68
N ALA A 83 -19.07 -38.56 -23.85
CA ALA A 83 -20.49 -38.87 -23.98
C ALA A 83 -21.11 -38.62 -25.37
N LYS A 84 -20.37 -38.16 -26.38
CA LYS A 84 -20.82 -38.20 -27.78
C LYS A 84 -20.01 -39.24 -28.56
N GLY A 85 -20.34 -40.50 -28.31
CA GLY A 85 -19.89 -41.59 -29.16
C GLY A 85 -20.52 -41.51 -30.55
N ARG A 86 -19.78 -42.09 -31.50
CA ARG A 86 -20.14 -42.48 -32.90
C ARG A 86 -19.91 -41.37 -33.93
N LEU A 87 -19.20 -41.58 -35.04
CA LEU A 87 -18.69 -42.79 -35.68
C LEU A 87 -17.81 -42.32 -36.85
N TRP A 88 -16.51 -42.59 -36.82
CA TRP A 88 -15.68 -42.78 -38.02
C TRP A 88 -14.24 -43.01 -37.57
N VAL A 89 -13.77 -44.23 -37.83
CA VAL A 89 -12.47 -44.76 -37.45
C VAL A 89 -11.41 -44.09 -38.31
N THR A 90 -10.86 -42.96 -37.87
CA THR A 90 -9.52 -42.41 -38.18
C THR A 90 -9.41 -40.95 -37.72
N ALA A 91 -9.10 -40.70 -36.44
CA ALA A 91 -8.62 -39.36 -36.03
C ALA A 91 -7.83 -39.40 -34.71
N LYS A 92 -6.57 -38.99 -34.83
CA LYS A 92 -5.54 -38.54 -33.85
C LYS A 92 -5.97 -38.33 -32.37
N PRO A 93 -5.11 -38.64 -31.37
CA PRO A 93 -5.43 -38.45 -29.95
C PRO A 93 -5.85 -37.00 -29.67
N THR A 94 -7.05 -36.84 -29.10
CA THR A 94 -7.68 -35.54 -28.83
C THR A 94 -7.02 -34.89 -27.61
N VAL A 95 -6.08 -33.98 -27.87
CA VAL A 95 -5.41 -33.17 -26.85
C VAL A 95 -6.46 -32.31 -26.13
N ALA A 96 -6.51 -32.41 -24.79
CA ALA A 96 -7.41 -31.60 -23.97
C ALA A 96 -7.12 -30.10 -24.21
N LYS A 97 -8.15 -29.34 -24.60
CA LYS A 97 -8.01 -27.91 -24.91
C LYS A 97 -7.93 -27.13 -23.60
N THR A 98 -6.90 -26.31 -23.46
CA THR A 98 -6.72 -25.39 -22.32
C THR A 98 -7.02 -23.98 -22.78
N VAL A 99 -7.87 -23.27 -22.06
CA VAL A 99 -8.30 -21.90 -22.36
C VAL A 99 -7.84 -20.98 -21.24
N SER A 100 -7.04 -19.97 -21.57
CA SER A 100 -6.68 -18.92 -20.62
C SER A 100 -7.83 -17.92 -20.49
N VAL A 101 -8.37 -17.77 -19.27
CA VAL A 101 -9.45 -16.82 -18.96
C VAL A 101 -8.90 -15.69 -18.10
N GLU A 102 -9.12 -14.45 -18.52
CA GLU A 102 -8.75 -13.27 -17.74
C GLU A 102 -9.97 -12.73 -16.98
N PHE A 103 -9.87 -12.71 -15.65
CA PHE A 103 -10.84 -12.08 -14.77
C PHE A 103 -10.36 -10.68 -14.36
N ARG A 104 -11.21 -9.66 -14.51
CA ARG A 104 -10.93 -8.28 -14.11
C ARG A 104 -11.90 -7.87 -13.00
N ARG A 105 -11.37 -7.51 -11.82
CA ARG A 105 -12.15 -7.08 -10.66
C ARG A 105 -11.91 -5.60 -10.37
N LYS A 106 -12.98 -4.89 -10.05
CA LYS A 106 -12.95 -3.51 -9.53
C LYS A 106 -13.50 -3.53 -8.11
N ARG A 107 -12.69 -3.12 -7.12
CA ARG A 107 -13.13 -2.90 -5.74
C ARG A 107 -12.96 -1.44 -5.39
N THR A 108 -14.03 -0.81 -4.93
CA THR A 108 -14.02 0.60 -4.59
C THR A 108 -14.17 0.75 -3.08
N TYR A 109 -13.20 1.41 -2.44
CA TYR A 109 -13.21 1.74 -1.03
C TYR A 109 -13.58 3.22 -0.86
N VAL A 110 -14.51 3.49 0.04
CA VAL A 110 -14.91 4.85 0.45
C VAL A 110 -14.38 5.08 1.87
N LYS A 111 -13.92 6.29 2.17
CA LYS A 111 -13.49 6.65 3.52
C LYS A 111 -14.63 6.46 4.51
N ARG A 112 -14.34 5.83 5.65
CA ARG A 112 -15.33 5.56 6.69
C ARG A 112 -15.94 6.82 7.31
N SER A 113 -15.18 7.93 7.39
CA SER A 113 -15.69 9.20 7.90
C SER A 113 -16.81 9.75 7.02
N VAL A 114 -16.65 9.73 5.70
CA VAL A 114 -17.66 10.20 4.73
C VAL A 114 -18.94 9.34 4.82
N VAL A 115 -18.79 8.02 4.96
CA VAL A 115 -19.95 7.12 5.14
C VAL A 115 -20.67 7.39 6.46
N ALA A 116 -19.93 7.65 7.54
CA ALA A 116 -20.51 7.95 8.84
C ALA A 116 -21.24 9.31 8.87
N GLU A 117 -20.71 10.33 8.20
CA GLU A 117 -21.36 11.64 8.03
C GLU A 117 -22.65 11.54 7.20
N GLU A 118 -22.63 10.75 6.11
CA GLU A 118 -23.82 10.48 5.28
C GLU A 118 -24.91 9.70 6.05
N GLU A 119 -24.52 8.74 6.90
CA GLU A 119 -25.46 8.00 7.75
C GLU A 119 -26.07 8.89 8.86
N ALA A 120 -25.27 9.76 9.48
CA ALA A 120 -25.75 10.71 10.48
C ALA A 120 -26.78 11.69 9.88
N ALA A 121 -26.50 12.25 8.69
CA ALA A 121 -27.40 13.17 7.99
C ALA A 121 -28.69 12.51 7.47
N ARG A 122 -28.79 11.17 7.47
CA ARG A 122 -29.99 10.42 7.08
C ARG A 122 -30.89 10.08 8.27
N ILE A 123 -30.32 10.05 9.47
CA ILE A 123 -31.02 9.72 10.73
C ILE A 123 -31.63 10.98 11.35
N GLU A 124 -31.06 12.15 11.08
CA GLU A 124 -31.61 13.48 11.41
C GLU A 124 -32.71 13.91 10.43
#